data_AF-A0A2C6DS10-F1
#
_entry.id   AF-A0A2C6DS10-F1
#
_cell.length_a   1.000
_cell.length_b   1.000
_cell.length_c   1.000
_cell.angle_alpha   90.00
_cell.angle_beta   90.00
_cell.angle_gamma   90.00
#
_symmetry.space_group_name_H-M   'P 1'
#
loop_
_entity.id
_entity.type
_entity.pdbx_description
1 polymer ?
#
loop_
_entity_poly.entity_id
_entity_poly.type
_entity_poly.pdbx_seq_one_letter_code
_entity_poly.pdbx_strand_id
1 'polypeptide(L)'
;MYRLSFFILIISLLSGCAIQQAENAYKSGNYQETVSIIADYLDKKGTLPNESDSESMFSMVNNIVIRYENKIATASDGDYGTKISAYDNLLSMRKRLNNRFYDNHIRFLTGKYSIEQLNKNIAEQYYLKGKSIKPSGKDSHLAIAKAFSSGAEYYDYQDIKQLRDSHYKKYATLNADDFYQRGLAAVKTQDYASAATAFFSAEEAYRQYGSYKNSSSLAVKYDKQDKKQLSDQHYKDAVALSRTATSKYDYRRVADKYADAYKAYAKYGQVNDAQLQMNNYKNKGQIRVYIAADSGLQSKVEKELRYTFIDFTSSAASADVVINLSIDSDYKKEHEKRRTEALSENIVVSHEMVKNDKGELEKKNVYKEYKFNRKEIENRNRLDLSARLNVSGAFSYQNNYQEKASSYYTEFSYSGDVPKKYKDYSEGRWKSEDQLYDEANSDVWRKIKKDIAIVYDRITDI
;
A
#
# COMPACT_ATOMS: atom_id res chain seq x y z
N MET A 1 3.61 70.40 8.64
CA MET A 1 2.16 70.19 8.46
C MET A 1 1.78 68.94 7.65
N TYR A 2 2.61 68.40 6.74
CA TYR A 2 2.22 67.22 5.92
C TYR A 2 2.37 65.83 6.58
N ARG A 3 3.06 65.69 7.72
CA ARG A 3 3.24 64.39 8.41
C ARG A 3 2.11 64.00 9.37
N LEU A 4 1.33 64.97 9.88
CA LEU A 4 0.17 64.68 10.73
C LEU A 4 -1.04 64.25 9.88
N SER A 5 -1.20 64.84 8.68
CA SER A 5 -2.29 64.49 7.76
C SER A 5 -2.13 63.12 7.11
N PHE A 6 -0.90 62.59 6.96
CA PHE A 6 -0.65 61.28 6.34
C PHE A 6 -0.97 60.10 7.27
N PHE A 7 -0.75 60.24 8.58
CA PHE A 7 -1.12 59.24 9.59
C PHE A 7 -2.64 59.16 9.80
N ILE A 8 -3.34 60.31 9.74
CA ILE A 8 -4.80 60.36 9.79
C ILE A 8 -5.40 59.74 8.52
N LEU A 9 -4.78 59.92 7.34
CA LEU A 9 -5.23 59.32 6.08
C LEU A 9 -5.11 57.78 6.08
N ILE A 10 -4.02 57.21 6.60
CA ILE A 10 -3.78 55.76 6.64
C ILE A 10 -4.71 55.06 7.66
N ILE A 11 -4.97 55.68 8.81
CA ILE A 11 -5.96 55.18 9.79
C ILE A 11 -7.38 55.27 9.20
N SER A 12 -7.68 56.28 8.39
CA SER A 12 -8.97 56.43 7.72
C SER A 12 -9.18 55.43 6.57
N LEU A 13 -8.14 55.12 5.78
CA LEU A 13 -8.19 54.14 4.68
C LEU A 13 -8.34 52.69 5.16
N LEU A 14 -7.73 52.34 6.30
CA LEU A 14 -7.90 51.03 6.94
C LEU A 14 -9.29 50.87 7.61
N SER A 15 -9.89 51.98 8.04
CA SER A 15 -11.24 52.02 8.62
C SER A 15 -12.33 51.79 7.58
N GLY A 16 -12.24 52.44 6.41
CA GLY A 16 -13.19 52.27 5.32
C GLY A 16 -13.20 50.86 4.72
N CYS A 17 -12.04 50.17 4.68
CA CYS A 17 -11.97 48.79 4.17
C CYS A 17 -12.70 47.78 5.07
N ALA A 18 -12.59 47.91 6.39
CA ALA A 18 -13.22 46.96 7.31
C ALA A 18 -14.75 47.13 7.38
N ILE A 19 -15.25 48.37 7.36
CA ILE A 19 -16.70 48.66 7.31
C ILE A 19 -17.29 48.14 6.01
N GLN A 20 -16.64 48.43 4.87
CA GLN A 20 -17.11 47.95 3.58
C GLN A 20 -17.12 46.42 3.50
N GLN A 21 -16.11 45.75 4.06
CA GLN A 21 -16.08 44.29 4.15
C GLN A 21 -17.21 43.74 5.03
N ALA A 22 -17.45 44.34 6.20
CA ALA A 22 -18.54 43.95 7.09
C ALA A 22 -19.92 44.14 6.43
N GLU A 23 -20.13 45.26 5.72
CA GLU A 23 -21.35 45.53 4.96
C GLU A 23 -21.57 44.54 3.82
N ASN A 24 -20.51 44.20 3.08
CA ASN A 24 -20.58 43.22 2.00
C ASN A 24 -20.98 41.85 2.56
N ALA A 25 -20.33 41.39 3.63
CA ALA A 25 -20.68 40.16 4.32
C ALA A 25 -22.14 40.19 4.83
N TYR A 26 -22.60 41.33 5.36
CA TYR A 26 -23.96 41.49 5.87
C TYR A 26 -25.00 41.37 4.76
N LYS A 27 -24.78 42.07 3.63
CA LYS A 27 -25.65 42.04 2.44
C LYS A 27 -25.67 40.65 1.80
N SER A 28 -24.58 39.91 1.86
CA SER A 28 -24.48 38.52 1.40
C SER A 28 -25.09 37.49 2.35
N GLY A 29 -25.55 37.89 3.54
CA GLY A 29 -26.15 36.99 4.53
C GLY A 29 -25.17 36.27 5.46
N ASN A 30 -23.89 36.61 5.40
CA ASN A 30 -22.83 36.02 6.23
C ASN A 30 -22.76 36.70 7.61
N TYR A 31 -23.81 36.55 8.41
CA TYR A 31 -23.98 37.35 9.63
C TYR A 31 -22.92 37.11 10.72
N GLN A 32 -22.46 35.87 10.92
CA GLN A 32 -21.38 35.60 11.88
C GLN A 32 -20.05 36.21 11.42
N GLU A 33 -19.82 36.24 10.11
CA GLU A 33 -18.65 36.86 9.51
C GLU A 33 -18.69 38.38 9.68
N THR A 34 -19.84 39.03 9.43
CA THR A 34 -20.04 40.46 9.71
C THR A 34 -19.66 40.81 11.15
N VAL A 35 -20.18 40.04 12.12
CA VAL A 35 -19.89 40.28 13.54
C VAL A 35 -18.40 40.09 13.86
N SER A 36 -17.77 39.09 13.25
CA SER A 36 -16.34 38.81 13.44
C SER A 36 -15.46 39.92 12.85
N ILE A 37 -15.73 40.38 11.62
CA ILE A 37 -15.01 41.48 10.97
C ILE A 37 -15.09 42.75 11.82
N ILE A 38 -16.29 43.11 12.29
CA ILE A 38 -16.50 44.30 13.14
C ILE A 38 -15.70 44.16 14.44
N ALA A 39 -15.80 43.00 15.11
CA ALA A 39 -15.11 42.76 16.36
C ALA A 39 -13.58 42.78 16.18
N ASP A 40 -13.04 42.16 15.13
CA ASP A 40 -11.61 42.13 14.82
C ASP A 40 -11.07 43.54 14.55
N TYR A 41 -11.82 44.35 13.80
CA TYR A 41 -11.47 45.74 13.53
C TYR A 41 -11.41 46.56 14.82
N LEU A 42 -12.46 46.49 15.65
CA LEU A 42 -12.52 47.24 16.91
C LEU A 42 -11.43 46.78 17.89
N ASP A 43 -11.23 45.48 18.03
CA ASP A 43 -10.19 44.89 18.88
C ASP A 43 -8.78 45.33 18.43
N LYS A 44 -8.52 45.37 17.12
CA LYS A 44 -7.24 45.82 16.56
C LYS A 44 -7.00 47.32 16.73
N LYS A 45 -8.05 48.13 16.60
CA LYS A 45 -7.96 49.59 16.74
C LYS A 45 -7.82 50.03 18.19
N GLY A 46 -8.44 49.30 19.13
CA GLY A 46 -8.41 49.58 20.57
C GLY A 46 -9.19 50.83 21.00
N THR A 47 -9.84 51.52 20.05
CA THR A 47 -10.69 52.69 20.27
C THR A 47 -11.86 52.68 19.26
N LEU A 48 -12.92 53.43 19.57
CA LEU A 48 -14.05 53.56 18.65
C LEU A 48 -13.67 54.38 17.40
N PRO A 49 -14.21 54.05 16.21
CA PRO A 49 -14.10 54.91 15.04
C PRO A 49 -14.95 56.19 15.23
N ASN A 50 -15.09 56.99 14.16
CA ASN A 50 -15.97 58.16 14.22
C ASN A 50 -17.42 57.73 14.52
N GLU A 51 -18.26 58.70 14.87
CA GLU A 51 -19.65 58.44 15.31
C GLU A 51 -20.47 57.72 14.25
N SER A 52 -20.41 58.17 12.99
CA SER A 52 -21.09 57.58 11.84
C SER A 52 -20.72 56.11 11.61
N ASP A 53 -19.42 55.80 11.63
CA ASP A 53 -18.90 54.45 11.44
C ASP A 53 -19.29 53.54 12.61
N SER A 54 -19.22 54.06 13.83
CA SER A 54 -19.62 53.34 15.04
C SER A 54 -21.11 53.00 14.99
N GLU A 55 -21.95 53.96 14.64
CA GLU A 55 -23.40 53.78 14.49
C GLU A 55 -23.72 52.72 13.43
N SER A 56 -23.07 52.79 12.26
CA SER A 56 -23.24 51.79 11.19
C SER A 56 -22.86 50.38 11.66
N MET A 57 -21.69 50.23 12.28
CA MET A 57 -21.22 48.93 12.80
C MET A 57 -22.16 48.33 13.84
N PHE A 58 -22.54 49.10 14.87
CA PHE A 58 -23.38 48.59 15.94
C PHE A 58 -24.83 48.37 15.48
N SER A 59 -25.32 49.17 14.52
CA SER A 59 -26.61 48.93 13.88
C SER A 59 -26.63 47.60 13.11
N MET A 60 -25.58 47.27 12.35
CA MET A 60 -25.47 45.95 11.70
C MET A 60 -25.54 44.81 12.73
N VAL A 61 -24.76 44.89 13.82
CA VAL A 61 -24.78 43.86 14.88
C VAL A 61 -26.16 43.75 15.52
N ASN A 62 -26.82 44.88 15.83
CA ASN A 62 -28.17 44.89 16.39
C ASN A 62 -29.21 44.26 15.45
N ASN A 63 -29.16 44.60 14.16
CA ASN A 63 -30.07 44.04 13.16
C ASN A 63 -29.89 42.53 12.99
N ILE A 64 -28.65 42.02 13.12
CA ILE A 64 -28.38 40.58 13.14
C ILE A 64 -29.02 39.92 14.37
N VAL A 65 -28.89 40.53 15.55
CA VAL A 65 -29.54 40.03 16.78
C VAL A 65 -31.06 39.98 16.59
N ILE A 66 -31.68 41.09 16.18
CA ILE A 66 -33.13 41.18 15.91
C ILE A 66 -33.56 40.11 14.90
N ARG A 67 -32.76 39.86 13.86
CA ARG A 67 -33.06 38.80 12.88
C ARG A 67 -33.09 37.41 13.52
N TYR A 68 -32.13 37.06 14.37
CA TYR A 68 -32.15 35.76 15.06
C TYR A 68 -33.28 35.67 16.09
N GLU A 69 -33.58 36.76 16.80
CA GLU A 69 -34.73 36.83 17.71
C GLU A 69 -36.05 36.64 16.97
N ASN A 70 -36.21 37.28 15.81
CA ASN A 70 -37.37 37.10 14.95
C ASN A 70 -37.48 35.66 14.45
N LYS A 71 -36.35 35.02 14.07
CA LYS A 71 -36.37 33.59 13.70
C LYS A 71 -36.85 32.70 14.84
N ILE A 72 -36.50 33.02 16.09
CA ILE A 72 -36.97 32.28 17.26
C ILE A 72 -38.47 32.51 17.47
N ALA A 73 -38.91 33.77 17.41
CA ALA A 73 -40.29 34.17 17.70
C ALA A 73 -41.30 33.70 16.63
N THR A 74 -40.89 33.63 15.36
CA THR A 74 -41.77 33.22 14.25
C THR A 74 -41.67 31.74 13.90
N ALA A 75 -40.67 31.02 14.42
CA ALA A 75 -40.58 29.58 14.26
C ALA A 75 -41.74 28.88 14.99
N SER A 76 -42.42 27.98 14.27
CA SER A 76 -43.50 27.17 14.85
C SER A 76 -43.03 26.38 16.09
N ASP A 77 -43.96 25.99 16.95
CA ASP A 77 -43.63 25.29 18.20
C ASP A 77 -42.85 23.98 18.01
N GLY A 78 -43.03 23.32 16.87
CA GLY A 78 -42.30 22.09 16.50
C GLY A 78 -41.00 22.32 15.72
N ASP A 79 -40.69 23.55 15.32
CA ASP A 79 -39.47 23.85 14.55
C ASP A 79 -38.27 24.11 15.47
N TYR A 80 -37.87 23.04 16.18
CA TYR A 80 -36.72 23.07 17.08
C TYR A 80 -35.42 23.36 16.33
N GLY A 81 -35.29 22.95 15.07
CA GLY A 81 -34.07 23.13 14.29
C GLY A 81 -33.75 24.61 14.05
N THR A 82 -34.75 25.37 13.62
CA THR A 82 -34.60 26.83 13.44
C THR A 82 -34.31 27.53 14.76
N LYS A 83 -35.02 27.18 15.83
CA LYS A 83 -34.81 27.78 17.17
C LYS A 83 -33.41 27.49 17.72
N ILE A 84 -32.95 26.24 17.65
CA ILE A 84 -31.59 25.83 18.06
C ILE A 84 -30.54 26.62 17.28
N SER A 85 -30.65 26.65 15.94
CA SER A 85 -29.67 27.35 15.10
C SER A 85 -29.63 28.86 15.41
N ALA A 86 -30.77 29.50 15.63
CA ALA A 86 -30.82 30.92 15.98
C ALA A 86 -30.20 31.21 17.36
N TYR A 87 -30.51 30.40 18.37
CA TYR A 87 -29.87 30.55 19.69
C TYR A 87 -28.36 30.27 19.65
N ASP A 88 -27.91 29.28 18.91
CA ASP A 88 -26.48 28.96 18.76
C ASP A 88 -25.70 30.09 18.04
N ASN A 89 -26.34 30.73 17.07
CA ASN A 89 -25.82 31.94 16.44
C ASN A 89 -25.72 33.12 17.42
N LEU A 90 -26.74 33.35 18.25
CA LEU A 90 -26.70 34.36 19.31
C LEU A 90 -25.63 34.05 20.36
N LEU A 91 -25.45 32.77 20.72
CA LEU A 91 -24.39 32.31 21.63
C LEU A 91 -23.00 32.59 21.06
N SER A 92 -22.79 32.29 19.79
CA SER A 92 -21.52 32.55 19.09
C SER A 92 -21.19 34.04 19.08
N MET A 93 -22.16 34.90 18.73
CA MET A 93 -22.02 36.35 18.81
C MET A 93 -21.70 36.81 20.24
N ARG A 94 -22.46 36.31 21.21
CA ARG A 94 -22.30 36.66 22.63
C ARG A 94 -20.93 36.28 23.17
N LYS A 95 -20.36 35.14 22.75
CA LYS A 95 -19.00 34.71 23.08
C LYS A 95 -17.95 35.59 22.40
N ARG A 96 -18.10 35.88 21.10
CA ARG A 96 -17.14 36.72 20.34
C ARG A 96 -17.02 38.13 20.92
N LEU A 97 -18.16 38.70 21.32
CA LEU A 97 -18.28 40.09 21.78
C LEU A 97 -18.21 40.24 23.31
N ASN A 98 -17.89 39.18 24.06
CA ASN A 98 -17.86 39.23 25.52
C ASN A 98 -16.71 40.09 26.06
N ASN A 99 -16.96 40.86 27.13
CA ASN A 99 -15.96 41.61 27.91
C ASN A 99 -15.07 42.54 27.06
N ARG A 100 -15.68 43.28 26.12
CA ARG A 100 -14.96 44.20 25.21
C ARG A 100 -15.03 45.65 25.70
N PHE A 101 -14.08 46.49 25.30
CA PHE A 101 -14.07 47.91 25.70
C PHE A 101 -15.30 48.69 25.18
N TYR A 102 -15.94 48.18 24.13
CA TYR A 102 -17.17 48.73 23.53
C TYR A 102 -18.45 48.04 24.01
N ASP A 103 -18.43 47.29 25.13
CA ASP A 103 -19.59 46.53 25.63
C ASP A 103 -20.85 47.41 25.82
N ASN A 104 -20.68 48.67 26.23
CA ASN A 104 -21.78 49.63 26.37
C ASN A 104 -22.59 49.83 25.07
N HIS A 105 -21.94 49.71 23.90
CA HIS A 105 -22.59 49.86 22.59
C HIS A 105 -23.33 48.61 22.12
N ILE A 106 -23.11 47.46 22.76
CA ILE A 106 -23.69 46.16 22.39
C ILE A 106 -24.57 45.57 23.50
N ARG A 107 -25.01 46.40 24.46
CA ARG A 107 -25.86 45.97 25.59
C ARG A 107 -27.19 45.35 25.15
N PHE A 108 -27.68 45.66 23.94
CA PHE A 108 -28.85 44.98 23.35
C PHE A 108 -28.65 43.46 23.23
N LEU A 109 -27.40 42.99 23.12
CA LEU A 109 -27.02 41.58 23.15
C LEU A 109 -26.46 41.19 24.52
N THR A 110 -25.43 41.90 25.00
CA THR A 110 -24.64 41.47 26.17
C THR A 110 -25.36 41.69 27.49
N GLY A 111 -26.26 42.68 27.54
CA GLY A 111 -27.15 42.93 28.67
C GLY A 111 -28.43 42.10 28.63
N LYS A 112 -28.87 41.64 27.46
CA LYS A 112 -30.08 40.82 27.30
C LYS A 112 -29.83 39.32 27.50
N TYR A 113 -28.68 38.82 27.05
CA TYR A 113 -28.34 37.41 27.11
C TYR A 113 -27.03 37.16 27.85
N SER A 114 -27.05 36.24 28.81
CA SER A 114 -25.84 35.62 29.34
C SER A 114 -25.47 34.38 28.50
N ILE A 115 -24.18 33.99 28.52
CA ILE A 115 -23.71 32.75 27.88
C ILE A 115 -24.45 31.54 28.48
N GLU A 116 -24.63 31.51 29.80
CA GLU A 116 -25.35 30.43 30.49
C GLU A 116 -26.82 30.36 30.05
N GLN A 117 -27.52 31.50 29.98
CA GLN A 117 -28.91 31.52 29.56
C GLN A 117 -29.09 31.03 28.12
N LEU A 118 -28.19 31.41 27.21
CA LEU A 118 -28.23 30.92 25.82
C LEU A 118 -27.95 29.42 25.74
N ASN A 119 -26.96 28.92 26.47
CA ASN A 119 -26.71 27.48 26.59
C ASN A 119 -27.95 26.73 27.13
N LYS A 120 -28.59 27.27 28.18
CA LYS A 120 -29.82 26.71 28.75
C LYS A 120 -30.97 26.69 27.75
N ASN A 121 -31.17 27.78 26.99
CA ASN A 121 -32.21 27.86 25.96
C ASN A 121 -31.96 26.81 24.85
N ILE A 122 -30.71 26.63 24.41
CA ILE A 122 -30.36 25.62 23.41
C ILE A 122 -30.67 24.21 23.94
N ALA A 123 -30.24 23.92 25.17
CA ALA A 123 -30.49 22.63 25.83
C ALA A 123 -32.00 22.35 25.98
N GLU A 124 -32.80 23.35 26.33
CA GLU A 124 -34.27 23.26 26.40
C GLU A 124 -34.88 22.91 25.03
N GLN A 125 -34.43 23.52 23.93
CA GLN A 125 -34.96 23.17 22.61
C GLN A 125 -34.61 21.74 22.21
N TYR A 126 -33.41 21.25 22.53
CA TYR A 126 -33.05 19.84 22.35
C TYR A 126 -33.88 18.90 23.24
N TYR A 127 -34.19 19.31 24.48
CA TYR A 127 -35.06 18.58 25.39
C TYR A 127 -36.47 18.42 24.81
N LEU A 128 -37.08 19.53 24.35
CA LEU A 128 -38.40 19.52 23.71
C LEU A 128 -38.40 18.70 22.41
N LYS A 129 -37.34 18.81 21.60
CA LYS A 129 -37.14 17.97 20.41
C LYS A 129 -37.10 16.48 20.76
N GLY A 130 -36.40 16.09 21.81
CA GLY A 130 -36.37 14.71 22.28
C GLY A 130 -37.75 14.22 22.74
N LYS A 131 -38.49 15.05 23.49
CA LYS A 131 -39.84 14.73 23.98
C LYS A 131 -40.90 14.65 22.88
N SER A 132 -40.74 15.37 21.77
CA SER A 132 -41.71 15.37 20.67
C SER A 132 -41.62 14.12 19.79
N ILE A 133 -40.51 13.40 19.81
CA ILE A 133 -40.34 12.16 19.05
C ILE A 133 -41.10 11.02 19.75
N LYS A 134 -42.07 10.43 19.06
CA LYS A 134 -42.83 9.28 19.56
C LYS A 134 -41.94 8.01 19.56
N PRO A 135 -41.78 7.31 20.70
CA PRO A 135 -41.04 6.06 20.74
C PRO A 135 -41.84 4.92 20.09
N SER A 136 -41.42 4.47 18.92
CA SER A 136 -42.08 3.41 18.13
C SER A 136 -41.16 2.24 17.75
N GLY A 137 -39.88 2.31 18.09
CA GLY A 137 -38.89 1.29 17.75
C GLY A 137 -37.45 1.74 18.04
N LYS A 138 -36.47 0.90 17.70
CA LYS A 138 -35.06 1.15 18.02
C LYS A 138 -34.56 2.50 17.49
N ASP A 139 -34.88 2.82 16.23
CA ASP A 139 -34.38 4.06 15.60
C ASP A 139 -34.96 5.32 16.26
N SER A 140 -36.23 5.27 16.68
CA SER A 140 -36.84 6.37 17.44
C SER A 140 -36.16 6.58 18.81
N HIS A 141 -35.83 5.49 19.53
CA HIS A 141 -35.10 5.60 20.79
C HIS A 141 -33.69 6.16 20.59
N LEU A 142 -33.00 5.79 19.50
CA LEU A 142 -31.70 6.36 19.17
C LEU A 142 -31.80 7.85 18.83
N ALA A 143 -32.81 8.26 18.05
CA ALA A 143 -33.04 9.66 17.72
C ALA A 143 -33.34 10.52 18.97
N ILE A 144 -34.17 10.00 19.87
CA ILE A 144 -34.46 10.64 21.17
C ILE A 144 -33.18 10.77 22.00
N ALA A 145 -32.42 9.68 22.16
CA ALA A 145 -31.18 9.68 22.93
C ALA A 145 -30.16 10.68 22.37
N LYS A 146 -30.01 10.75 21.03
CA LYS A 146 -29.14 11.74 20.37
C LYS A 146 -29.59 13.17 20.62
N ALA A 147 -30.89 13.47 20.55
CA ALA A 147 -31.41 14.80 20.85
C ALA A 147 -31.07 15.22 22.28
N PHE A 148 -31.31 14.34 23.26
CA PHE A 148 -30.94 14.60 24.65
C PHE A 148 -29.42 14.70 24.85
N SER A 149 -28.63 13.87 24.16
CA SER A 149 -27.17 13.96 24.20
C SER A 149 -26.67 15.32 23.73
N SER A 150 -27.16 15.81 22.60
CA SER A 150 -26.78 17.13 22.08
C SER A 150 -27.19 18.26 23.02
N GLY A 151 -28.39 18.20 23.64
CA GLY A 151 -28.78 19.20 24.64
C GLY A 151 -27.89 19.19 25.88
N ALA A 152 -27.50 18.00 26.36
CA ALA A 152 -26.67 17.82 27.54
C ALA A 152 -25.23 18.35 27.38
N GLU A 153 -24.76 18.55 26.14
CA GLU A 153 -23.47 19.20 25.85
C GLU A 153 -23.48 20.70 26.16
N TYR A 154 -24.65 21.35 26.07
CA TYR A 154 -24.79 22.78 26.33
C TYR A 154 -25.10 23.09 27.80
N TYR A 155 -26.04 22.36 28.39
CA TYR A 155 -26.50 22.60 29.77
C TYR A 155 -27.14 21.34 30.38
N ASP A 156 -27.00 21.17 31.69
CA ASP A 156 -27.68 20.09 32.42
C ASP A 156 -29.14 20.47 32.71
N TYR A 157 -29.95 20.51 31.65
CA TYR A 157 -31.34 20.94 31.71
C TYR A 157 -32.23 19.81 32.24
N GLN A 158 -32.80 19.97 33.44
CA GLN A 158 -33.71 19.00 34.06
C GLN A 158 -33.10 17.59 34.14
N ASP A 159 -33.82 16.57 33.66
CA ASP A 159 -33.43 15.15 33.66
C ASP A 159 -32.80 14.70 32.33
N ILE A 160 -32.29 15.63 31.51
CA ILE A 160 -31.86 15.34 30.13
C ILE A 160 -30.84 14.19 30.02
N LYS A 161 -29.87 14.10 30.94
CA LYS A 161 -28.87 13.02 30.97
C LYS A 161 -29.51 11.67 31.34
N GLN A 162 -30.43 11.65 32.30
CA GLN A 162 -31.14 10.43 32.69
C GLN A 162 -32.00 9.90 31.54
N LEU A 163 -32.71 10.79 30.84
CA LEU A 163 -33.50 10.44 29.66
C LEU A 163 -32.61 9.94 28.52
N ARG A 164 -31.48 10.62 28.24
CA ARG A 164 -30.48 10.16 27.26
C ARG A 164 -30.07 8.72 27.54
N ASP A 165 -29.64 8.42 28.77
CA ASP A 165 -29.12 7.11 29.14
C ASP A 165 -30.20 6.04 29.11
N SER A 166 -31.42 6.36 29.56
CA SER A 166 -32.59 5.48 29.47
C SER A 166 -32.91 5.11 28.02
N HIS A 167 -32.91 6.09 27.11
CA HIS A 167 -33.20 5.86 25.69
C HIS A 167 -32.07 5.12 24.96
N TYR A 168 -30.80 5.40 25.26
CA TYR A 168 -29.69 4.60 24.72
C TYR A 168 -29.77 3.14 25.19
N LYS A 169 -30.08 2.91 26.47
CA LYS A 169 -30.27 1.55 27.00
C LYS A 169 -31.44 0.84 26.31
N LYS A 170 -32.55 1.54 26.07
CA LYS A 170 -33.69 0.97 25.38
C LYS A 170 -33.39 0.66 23.91
N TYR A 171 -32.67 1.54 23.21
CA TYR A 171 -32.15 1.28 21.86
C TYR A 171 -31.28 0.02 21.83
N ALA A 172 -30.26 -0.06 22.70
CA ALA A 172 -29.37 -1.21 22.80
C ALA A 172 -30.14 -2.50 23.07
N THR A 173 -31.13 -2.46 23.98
CA THR A 173 -31.99 -3.61 24.30
C THR A 173 -32.74 -4.12 23.07
N LEU A 174 -33.37 -3.22 22.31
CA LEU A 174 -34.16 -3.58 21.12
C LEU A 174 -33.27 -4.04 19.97
N ASN A 175 -32.10 -3.42 19.79
CA ASN A 175 -31.16 -3.82 18.75
C ASN A 175 -30.56 -5.21 19.04
N ALA A 176 -30.22 -5.47 20.30
CA ALA A 176 -29.76 -6.78 20.75
C ALA A 176 -30.85 -7.85 20.60
N ASP A 177 -32.12 -7.52 20.89
CA ASP A 177 -33.24 -8.47 20.69
C ASP A 177 -33.45 -8.84 19.21
N ASP A 178 -33.40 -7.86 18.30
CA ASP A 178 -33.49 -8.10 16.85
C ASP A 178 -32.41 -9.09 16.39
N PHE A 179 -31.15 -8.86 16.77
CA PHE A 179 -30.06 -9.80 16.48
C PHE A 179 -30.28 -11.17 17.13
N TYR A 180 -30.74 -11.22 18.38
CA TYR A 180 -31.01 -12.47 19.08
C TYR A 180 -32.11 -13.30 18.39
N GLN A 181 -33.19 -12.66 17.94
CA GLN A 181 -34.25 -13.34 17.18
C GLN A 181 -33.77 -13.86 15.82
N ARG A 182 -32.91 -13.10 15.12
CA ARG A 182 -32.25 -13.58 13.90
C ARG A 182 -31.37 -14.80 14.17
N GLY A 183 -30.64 -14.80 15.28
CA GLY A 183 -29.86 -15.95 15.74
C GLY A 183 -30.75 -17.17 15.96
N LEU A 184 -31.88 -17.02 16.67
CA LEU A 184 -32.85 -18.10 16.86
C LEU A 184 -33.46 -18.61 15.55
N ALA A 185 -33.74 -17.73 14.60
CA ALA A 185 -34.25 -18.11 13.29
C ALA A 185 -33.22 -18.93 12.49
N ALA A 186 -31.95 -18.49 12.47
CA ALA A 186 -30.85 -19.19 11.80
C ALA A 186 -30.60 -20.58 12.41
N VAL A 187 -30.76 -20.74 13.72
CA VAL A 187 -30.69 -22.06 14.38
C VAL A 187 -31.77 -23.01 13.86
N LYS A 188 -33.00 -22.52 13.63
CA LYS A 188 -34.10 -23.35 13.10
C LYS A 188 -33.82 -23.85 11.69
N THR A 189 -33.13 -23.07 10.87
CA THR A 189 -32.71 -23.44 9.51
C THR A 189 -31.35 -24.15 9.47
N GLN A 190 -30.76 -24.45 10.64
CA GLN A 190 -29.43 -25.05 10.77
C GLN A 190 -28.29 -24.25 10.11
N ASP A 191 -28.48 -22.94 9.94
CA ASP A 191 -27.43 -22.02 9.51
C ASP A 191 -26.64 -21.55 10.74
N TYR A 192 -25.73 -22.41 11.21
CA TYR A 192 -24.99 -22.17 12.44
C TYR A 192 -23.97 -21.03 12.33
N ALA A 193 -23.45 -20.75 11.12
CA ALA A 193 -22.60 -19.60 10.87
C ALA A 193 -23.36 -18.29 11.12
N SER A 194 -24.52 -18.12 10.47
CA SER A 194 -25.37 -16.94 10.68
C SER A 194 -25.87 -16.85 12.12
N ALA A 195 -26.21 -17.98 12.75
CA ALA A 195 -26.61 -18.00 14.15
C ALA A 195 -25.50 -17.47 15.07
N ALA A 196 -24.27 -17.95 14.91
CA ALA A 196 -23.12 -17.53 15.70
C ALA A 196 -22.86 -16.03 15.57
N THR A 197 -22.86 -15.51 14.33
CA THR A 197 -22.70 -14.07 14.06
C THR A 197 -23.81 -13.24 14.70
N ALA A 198 -25.07 -13.65 14.55
CA ALA A 198 -26.20 -12.92 15.10
C ALA A 198 -26.18 -12.87 16.64
N PHE A 199 -25.85 -13.97 17.32
CA PHE A 199 -25.70 -13.95 18.78
C PHE A 199 -24.51 -13.11 19.23
N PHE A 200 -23.39 -13.11 18.49
CA PHE A 200 -22.27 -12.21 18.78
C PHE A 200 -22.68 -10.73 18.64
N SER A 201 -23.41 -10.37 17.59
CA SER A 201 -23.95 -9.01 17.40
C SER A 201 -24.95 -8.60 18.49
N ALA A 202 -25.76 -9.55 18.99
CA ALA A 202 -26.66 -9.28 20.11
C ALA A 202 -25.90 -8.92 21.40
N GLU A 203 -24.82 -9.66 21.71
CA GLU A 203 -23.96 -9.35 22.85
C GLU A 203 -23.24 -8.01 22.66
N GLU A 204 -22.72 -7.75 21.47
CA GLU A 204 -21.98 -6.53 21.15
C GLU A 204 -22.88 -5.28 21.24
N ALA A 205 -24.10 -5.35 20.72
CA ALA A 205 -25.08 -4.28 20.78
C ALA A 205 -25.48 -3.88 22.23
N TYR A 206 -25.35 -4.79 23.20
CA TYR A 206 -25.72 -4.55 24.60
C TYR A 206 -24.53 -4.40 25.55
N ARG A 207 -23.30 -4.55 25.06
CA ARG A 207 -22.08 -4.72 25.87
C ARG A 207 -21.90 -3.68 26.97
N GLN A 208 -22.24 -2.42 26.69
CA GLN A 208 -22.11 -1.33 27.67
C GLN A 208 -23.01 -1.49 28.90
N TYR A 209 -24.06 -2.32 28.79
CA TYR A 209 -25.04 -2.58 29.85
C TYR A 209 -24.92 -4.00 30.45
N GLY A 210 -23.84 -4.72 30.12
CA GLY A 210 -23.59 -6.09 30.55
C GLY A 210 -23.90 -7.11 29.44
N SER A 211 -24.23 -8.34 29.84
CA SER A 211 -24.54 -9.42 28.91
C SER A 211 -25.99 -9.42 28.48
N TYR A 212 -26.24 -9.71 27.20
CA TYR A 212 -27.59 -9.83 26.68
C TYR A 212 -28.04 -11.29 26.69
N LYS A 213 -28.90 -11.67 27.65
CA LYS A 213 -29.37 -13.05 27.83
C LYS A 213 -28.16 -14.01 27.88
N ASN A 214 -28.19 -15.10 27.10
CA ASN A 214 -27.11 -16.06 26.95
C ASN A 214 -26.40 -15.93 25.58
N SER A 215 -26.46 -14.77 24.93
CA SER A 215 -25.97 -14.58 23.55
C SER A 215 -24.51 -14.96 23.38
N SER A 216 -23.63 -14.57 24.31
CA SER A 216 -22.21 -14.96 24.28
C SER A 216 -22.02 -16.49 24.26
N SER A 217 -22.75 -17.22 25.11
CA SER A 217 -22.70 -18.69 25.16
C SER A 217 -23.25 -19.33 23.88
N LEU A 218 -24.35 -18.81 23.34
CA LEU A 218 -24.94 -19.29 22.09
C LEU A 218 -24.03 -19.03 20.89
N ALA A 219 -23.37 -17.87 20.84
CA ALA A 219 -22.41 -17.55 19.78
C ALA A 219 -21.28 -18.58 19.71
N VAL A 220 -20.66 -18.91 20.86
CA VAL A 220 -19.61 -19.93 20.95
C VAL A 220 -20.15 -21.32 20.59
N LYS A 221 -21.34 -21.68 21.08
CA LYS A 221 -21.96 -22.97 20.80
C LYS A 221 -22.17 -23.18 19.30
N TYR A 222 -22.73 -22.20 18.61
CA TYR A 222 -23.06 -22.34 17.19
C TYR A 222 -21.85 -22.15 16.29
N ASP A 223 -20.86 -21.32 16.66
CA ASP A 223 -19.57 -21.30 15.95
C ASP A 223 -18.89 -22.69 16.02
N LYS A 224 -18.89 -23.32 17.20
CA LYS A 224 -18.40 -24.70 17.34
C LYS A 224 -19.17 -25.68 16.46
N GLN A 225 -20.50 -25.59 16.37
CA GLN A 225 -21.29 -26.48 15.52
C GLN A 225 -21.02 -26.26 14.02
N ASP A 226 -20.95 -25.00 13.56
CA ASP A 226 -20.59 -24.62 12.19
C ASP A 226 -19.20 -25.18 11.81
N LYS A 227 -18.19 -24.88 12.62
CA LYS A 227 -16.81 -25.36 12.40
C LYS A 227 -16.73 -26.87 12.37
N LYS A 228 -17.53 -27.55 13.20
CA LYS A 228 -17.61 -29.02 13.16
C LYS A 228 -18.23 -29.52 11.86
N GLN A 229 -19.35 -28.94 11.42
CA GLN A 229 -19.99 -29.32 10.16
C GLN A 229 -19.08 -29.10 8.94
N LEU A 230 -18.38 -27.96 8.89
CA LEU A 230 -17.42 -27.67 7.84
C LEU A 230 -16.25 -28.66 7.84
N SER A 231 -15.73 -28.98 9.03
CA SER A 231 -14.69 -30.00 9.21
C SER A 231 -15.16 -31.39 8.76
N ASP A 232 -16.36 -31.80 9.16
CA ASP A 232 -16.97 -33.08 8.76
C ASP A 232 -17.19 -33.15 7.24
N GLN A 233 -17.58 -32.04 6.60
CA GLN A 233 -17.73 -31.98 5.15
C GLN A 233 -16.39 -32.16 4.43
N HIS A 234 -15.36 -31.40 4.81
CA HIS A 234 -14.02 -31.55 4.24
C HIS A 234 -13.45 -32.96 4.47
N TYR A 235 -13.72 -33.56 5.63
CA TYR A 235 -13.31 -34.92 5.93
C TYR A 235 -14.01 -35.92 4.99
N LYS A 236 -15.33 -35.79 4.78
CA LYS A 236 -16.08 -36.63 3.82
C LYS A 236 -15.56 -36.48 2.40
N ASP A 237 -15.27 -35.25 1.96
CA ASP A 237 -14.68 -34.98 0.66
C ASP A 237 -13.30 -35.64 0.52
N ALA A 238 -12.47 -35.58 1.58
CA ALA A 238 -11.17 -36.25 1.62
C ALA A 238 -11.30 -37.78 1.51
N VAL A 239 -12.27 -38.38 2.22
CA VAL A 239 -12.58 -39.81 2.14
C VAL A 239 -13.09 -40.20 0.75
N ALA A 240 -13.92 -39.37 0.12
CA ALA A 240 -14.41 -39.64 -1.23
C ALA A 240 -13.26 -39.57 -2.25
N LEU A 241 -12.42 -38.53 -2.17
CA LEU A 241 -11.26 -38.35 -3.04
C LEU A 241 -10.22 -39.46 -2.85
N SER A 242 -10.04 -39.96 -1.63
CA SER A 242 -9.06 -40.99 -1.34
C SER A 242 -9.39 -42.36 -1.93
N ARG A 243 -10.67 -42.64 -2.21
CA ARG A 243 -11.12 -43.89 -2.86
C ARG A 243 -10.74 -43.97 -4.33
N THR A 244 -10.53 -42.83 -4.98
CA THR A 244 -10.15 -42.74 -6.41
C THR A 244 -8.70 -42.32 -6.59
N ALA A 245 -7.99 -42.01 -5.51
CA ALA A 245 -6.60 -41.55 -5.57
C ALA A 245 -5.67 -42.70 -5.98
N THR A 246 -4.95 -42.50 -7.08
CA THR A 246 -4.03 -43.52 -7.62
C THR A 246 -2.61 -43.00 -7.81
N SER A 247 -2.45 -41.68 -7.96
CA SER A 247 -1.16 -41.00 -8.14
C SER A 247 -0.68 -40.31 -6.87
N LYS A 248 0.61 -39.91 -6.84
CA LYS A 248 1.15 -39.11 -5.72
C LYS A 248 0.51 -37.72 -5.72
N TYR A 249 0.18 -37.17 -6.89
CA TYR A 249 -0.60 -35.95 -7.03
C TYR A 249 -1.96 -36.05 -6.36
N ASP A 250 -2.70 -37.13 -6.61
CA ASP A 250 -3.99 -37.36 -5.96
C ASP A 250 -3.84 -37.44 -4.44
N TYR A 251 -2.81 -38.14 -3.95
CA TYR A 251 -2.54 -38.22 -2.51
C TYR A 251 -2.23 -36.86 -1.88
N ARG A 252 -1.52 -35.96 -2.59
CA ARG A 252 -1.33 -34.57 -2.12
C ARG A 252 -2.66 -33.84 -2.01
N ARG A 253 -3.54 -33.97 -3.00
CA ARG A 253 -4.89 -33.37 -2.96
C ARG A 253 -5.76 -33.93 -1.83
N VAL A 254 -5.64 -35.23 -1.54
CA VAL A 254 -6.30 -35.86 -0.38
C VAL A 254 -5.76 -35.28 0.93
N ALA A 255 -4.43 -35.13 1.04
CA ALA A 255 -3.80 -34.53 2.21
C ALA A 255 -4.29 -33.10 2.44
N ASP A 256 -4.42 -32.29 1.38
CA ASP A 256 -4.96 -30.93 1.46
C ASP A 256 -6.39 -30.91 1.99
N LYS A 257 -7.25 -31.83 1.54
CA LYS A 257 -8.64 -31.93 2.05
C LYS A 257 -8.71 -32.34 3.52
N TYR A 258 -7.85 -33.26 3.96
CA TYR A 258 -7.73 -33.55 5.40
C TYR A 258 -7.15 -32.36 6.19
N ALA A 259 -6.26 -31.57 5.59
CA ALA A 259 -5.74 -30.35 6.19
C ALA A 259 -6.84 -29.28 6.36
N ASP A 260 -7.71 -29.11 5.36
CA ASP A 260 -8.87 -28.22 5.45
C ASP A 260 -9.81 -28.66 6.57
N ALA A 261 -10.09 -29.97 6.67
CA ALA A 261 -10.89 -30.54 7.75
C ALA A 261 -10.29 -30.26 9.13
N TYR A 262 -8.98 -30.49 9.30
CA TYR A 262 -8.27 -30.22 10.55
C TYR A 262 -8.32 -28.73 10.91
N LYS A 263 -8.00 -27.84 9.96
CA LYS A 263 -7.96 -26.39 10.18
C LYS A 263 -9.32 -25.82 10.55
N ALA A 264 -10.39 -26.29 9.92
CA ALA A 264 -11.75 -25.77 10.15
C ALA A 264 -12.16 -25.83 11.63
N TYR A 265 -11.73 -26.85 12.38
CA TYR A 265 -12.13 -27.08 13.77
C TYR A 265 -11.00 -26.93 14.80
N ALA A 266 -9.77 -26.60 14.37
CA ALA A 266 -8.58 -26.59 15.23
C ALA A 266 -8.74 -25.81 16.55
N LYS A 267 -9.49 -24.70 16.54
CA LYS A 267 -9.80 -23.88 17.73
C LYS A 267 -10.53 -24.67 18.83
N TYR A 268 -11.33 -25.65 18.44
CA TYR A 268 -12.20 -26.43 19.33
C TYR A 268 -11.70 -27.86 19.58
N GLY A 269 -10.51 -28.19 19.08
CA GLY A 269 -9.90 -29.51 19.14
C GLY A 269 -9.78 -30.14 17.76
N GLN A 270 -9.92 -31.46 17.71
CA GLN A 270 -9.80 -32.23 16.48
C GLN A 270 -11.11 -32.97 16.19
N VAL A 271 -11.49 -33.02 14.91
CA VAL A 271 -12.56 -33.89 14.42
C VAL A 271 -11.93 -35.13 13.80
N ASN A 272 -12.38 -36.31 14.24
CA ASN A 272 -11.87 -37.61 13.80
C ASN A 272 -10.33 -37.69 13.88
N ASP A 273 -9.70 -38.37 12.93
CA ASP A 273 -8.26 -38.53 12.78
C ASP A 273 -7.69 -37.67 11.63
N ALA A 274 -8.34 -36.54 11.30
CA ALA A 274 -7.99 -35.70 10.14
C ALA A 274 -6.50 -35.34 10.06
N GLN A 275 -5.87 -34.99 11.19
CA GLN A 275 -4.44 -34.66 11.23
C GLN A 275 -3.55 -35.88 10.91
N LEU A 276 -3.90 -37.05 11.43
CA LEU A 276 -3.19 -38.30 11.17
C LEU A 276 -3.31 -38.67 9.69
N GLN A 277 -4.52 -38.59 9.13
CA GLN A 277 -4.75 -38.89 7.71
C GLN A 277 -4.06 -37.89 6.79
N MET A 278 -4.09 -36.59 7.11
CA MET A 278 -3.31 -35.56 6.41
C MET A 278 -1.82 -35.97 6.32
N ASN A 279 -1.21 -36.37 7.44
CA ASN A 279 0.20 -36.79 7.45
C ASN A 279 0.43 -38.07 6.64
N ASN A 280 -0.46 -39.07 6.77
CA ASN A 280 -0.36 -40.32 6.02
C ASN A 280 -0.39 -40.07 4.50
N TYR A 281 -1.33 -39.25 4.02
CA TYR A 281 -1.45 -38.93 2.61
C TYR A 281 -0.37 -37.97 2.12
N LYS A 282 0.11 -37.06 2.97
CA LYS A 282 1.29 -36.23 2.66
C LYS A 282 2.52 -37.10 2.39
N ASN A 283 2.76 -38.11 3.22
CA ASN A 283 3.87 -39.06 3.02
C ASN A 283 3.68 -39.91 1.76
N LYS A 284 2.45 -40.38 1.48
CA LYS A 284 2.15 -41.09 0.22
C LYS A 284 2.36 -40.21 -1.02
N GLY A 285 2.12 -38.90 -0.89
CA GLY A 285 2.29 -37.92 -1.95
C GLY A 285 3.72 -37.40 -2.15
N GLN A 286 4.69 -37.84 -1.34
CA GLN A 286 6.09 -37.45 -1.50
C GLN A 286 6.72 -38.09 -2.73
N ILE A 287 7.51 -37.31 -3.47
CA ILE A 287 8.25 -37.75 -4.65
C ILE A 287 9.73 -37.79 -4.28
N ARG A 288 10.32 -38.97 -4.37
CA ARG A 288 11.74 -39.19 -4.10
C ARG A 288 12.55 -38.90 -5.36
N VAL A 289 13.46 -37.95 -5.29
CA VAL A 289 14.31 -37.54 -6.41
C VAL A 289 15.75 -37.90 -6.09
N TYR A 290 16.40 -38.63 -6.99
CA TYR A 290 17.84 -38.89 -6.95
C TYR A 290 18.53 -38.04 -8.02
N ILE A 291 19.63 -37.38 -7.66
CA ILE A 291 20.42 -36.57 -8.58
C ILE A 291 21.82 -37.19 -8.69
N ALA A 292 22.17 -37.67 -9.88
CA ALA A 292 23.50 -38.11 -10.24
C ALA A 292 24.22 -36.99 -10.98
N ALA A 293 24.98 -36.20 -10.24
CA ALA A 293 25.82 -35.11 -10.75
C ALA A 293 27.03 -34.92 -9.80
N ASP A 294 28.02 -34.12 -10.19
CA ASP A 294 29.01 -33.64 -9.21
C ASP A 294 28.33 -32.80 -8.13
N SER A 295 28.98 -32.67 -6.97
CA SER A 295 28.40 -32.01 -5.80
C SER A 295 27.97 -30.55 -6.05
N GLY A 296 28.68 -29.84 -6.94
CA GLY A 296 28.36 -28.46 -7.28
C GLY A 296 27.09 -28.36 -8.11
N LEU A 297 26.95 -29.22 -9.13
CA LEU A 297 25.75 -29.30 -9.96
C LEU A 297 24.56 -29.86 -9.20
N GLN A 298 24.77 -30.88 -8.37
CA GLN A 298 23.72 -31.43 -7.51
C GLN A 298 23.09 -30.33 -6.64
N SER A 299 23.91 -29.55 -5.94
CA SER A 299 23.41 -28.46 -5.08
C SER A 299 22.60 -27.42 -5.87
N LYS A 300 23.02 -27.12 -7.10
CA LYS A 300 22.28 -26.20 -7.97
C LYS A 300 20.92 -26.77 -8.38
N VAL A 301 20.84 -28.05 -8.75
CA VAL A 301 19.57 -28.71 -9.12
C VAL A 301 18.63 -28.81 -7.91
N GLU A 302 19.14 -29.21 -6.75
CA GLU A 302 18.35 -29.28 -5.51
C GLU A 302 17.72 -27.93 -5.14
N LYS A 303 18.47 -26.84 -5.33
CA LYS A 303 17.98 -25.48 -5.09
C LYS A 303 16.79 -25.12 -5.99
N GLU A 304 16.82 -25.53 -7.25
CA GLU A 304 15.73 -25.27 -8.19
C GLU A 304 14.51 -26.19 -7.94
N LEU A 305 14.71 -27.36 -7.31
CA LEU A 305 13.66 -28.36 -7.02
C LEU A 305 13.23 -28.40 -5.54
N ARG A 306 13.49 -27.34 -4.76
CA ARG A 306 13.23 -27.35 -3.32
C ARG A 306 11.75 -27.10 -2.96
N TYR A 307 10.95 -28.16 -3.03
CA TYR A 307 9.52 -28.14 -2.68
C TYR A 307 9.19 -29.13 -1.56
N THR A 308 8.13 -28.85 -0.79
CA THR A 308 7.79 -29.60 0.44
C THR A 308 7.35 -31.05 0.19
N PHE A 309 7.00 -31.40 -1.05
CA PHE A 309 6.62 -32.75 -1.45
C PHE A 309 7.75 -33.49 -2.19
N ILE A 310 8.90 -32.85 -2.40
CA ILE A 310 10.09 -33.47 -2.99
C ILE A 310 11.03 -33.87 -1.86
N ASP A 311 11.46 -35.13 -1.87
CA ASP A 311 12.43 -35.68 -0.94
C ASP A 311 13.67 -36.14 -1.71
N PHE A 312 14.85 -35.62 -1.37
CA PHE A 312 16.08 -35.99 -2.06
C PHE A 312 16.65 -37.27 -1.45
N THR A 313 16.68 -38.34 -2.24
CA THR A 313 17.21 -39.65 -1.81
C THR A 313 18.67 -39.81 -2.24
N SER A 314 19.44 -40.60 -1.49
CA SER A 314 20.83 -40.95 -1.82
C SER A 314 20.97 -42.17 -2.73
N SER A 315 19.86 -42.82 -3.09
CA SER A 315 19.86 -44.03 -3.94
C SER A 315 18.91 -43.88 -5.13
N ALA A 316 19.41 -44.18 -6.32
CA ALA A 316 18.62 -44.25 -7.55
C ALA A 316 17.51 -45.32 -7.46
N ALA A 317 17.77 -46.44 -6.77
CA ALA A 317 16.85 -47.57 -6.71
C ALA A 317 15.56 -47.27 -5.91
N SER A 318 15.62 -46.30 -4.99
CA SER A 318 14.46 -45.86 -4.21
C SER A 318 13.80 -44.60 -4.77
N ALA A 319 14.30 -44.05 -5.87
CA ALA A 319 13.82 -42.81 -6.45
C ALA A 319 12.60 -43.04 -7.34
N ASP A 320 11.65 -42.11 -7.27
CA ASP A 320 10.57 -42.01 -8.24
C ASP A 320 11.05 -41.29 -9.51
N VAL A 321 12.02 -40.38 -9.38
CA VAL A 321 12.67 -39.66 -10.49
C VAL A 321 14.19 -39.64 -10.30
N VAL A 322 14.93 -39.99 -11.35
CA VAL A 322 16.39 -39.97 -11.40
C VAL A 322 16.84 -38.92 -12.40
N ILE A 323 17.59 -37.93 -11.95
CA ILE A 323 18.16 -36.85 -12.77
C ILE A 323 19.66 -37.08 -12.89
N ASN A 324 20.14 -37.41 -14.08
CA ASN A 324 21.56 -37.48 -14.40
C ASN A 324 21.96 -36.18 -15.12
N LEU A 325 22.95 -35.47 -14.56
CA LEU A 325 23.49 -34.25 -15.16
C LEU A 325 25.01 -34.33 -15.19
N SER A 326 25.58 -34.26 -16.39
CA SER A 326 27.03 -34.21 -16.59
C SER A 326 27.41 -33.01 -17.46
N ILE A 327 28.58 -32.45 -17.18
CA ILE A 327 29.19 -31.35 -17.93
C ILE A 327 30.64 -31.75 -18.23
N ASP A 328 30.99 -31.74 -19.51
CA ASP A 328 32.32 -32.04 -20.03
C ASP A 328 32.87 -30.79 -20.74
N SER A 329 34.17 -30.49 -20.58
CA SER A 329 34.84 -29.37 -21.23
C SER A 329 36.09 -29.82 -21.98
N ASP A 330 36.33 -29.21 -23.14
CA ASP A 330 37.51 -29.42 -23.99
C ASP A 330 38.17 -28.09 -24.33
N TYR A 331 39.32 -27.81 -23.72
CA TYR A 331 40.11 -26.60 -23.93
C TYR A 331 41.17 -26.79 -25.00
N LYS A 332 41.23 -25.85 -25.94
CA LYS A 332 42.19 -25.85 -27.06
C LYS A 332 42.88 -24.49 -27.16
N LYS A 333 44.20 -24.51 -27.13
CA LYS A 333 45.02 -23.39 -27.60
C LYS A 333 45.26 -23.57 -29.10
N GLU A 334 44.79 -22.62 -29.90
CA GLU A 334 44.97 -22.68 -31.35
C GLU A 334 46.41 -22.30 -31.73
N HIS A 335 46.86 -22.73 -32.90
CA HIS A 335 48.17 -22.37 -33.40
C HIS A 335 48.28 -20.86 -33.61
N GLU A 336 49.39 -20.29 -33.14
CA GLU A 336 49.71 -18.88 -33.30
C GLU A 336 49.82 -18.53 -34.80
N LYS A 337 49.14 -17.47 -35.21
CA LYS A 337 49.24 -16.95 -36.57
C LYS A 337 50.20 -15.77 -36.59
N ARG A 338 51.22 -15.86 -37.44
CA ARG A 338 52.20 -14.80 -37.63
C ARG A 338 52.08 -14.23 -39.03
N ARG A 339 51.98 -12.91 -39.12
CA ARG A 339 52.03 -12.18 -40.39
C ARG A 339 53.09 -11.10 -40.29
N THR A 340 53.84 -10.89 -41.37
CA THR A 340 54.74 -9.75 -41.50
C THR A 340 54.46 -9.08 -42.82
N GLU A 341 54.25 -7.77 -42.77
CA GLU A 341 53.90 -6.94 -43.91
C GLU A 341 54.94 -5.84 -44.04
N ALA A 342 55.54 -5.74 -45.22
CA ALA A 342 56.43 -4.63 -45.55
C ALA A 342 55.59 -3.40 -45.92
N LEU A 343 55.90 -2.27 -45.30
CA LEU A 343 55.23 -0.99 -45.46
C LEU A 343 56.24 0.07 -45.93
N SER A 344 55.78 0.99 -46.77
CA SER A 344 56.53 2.19 -47.13
C SER A 344 55.63 3.42 -47.01
N GLU A 345 56.13 4.50 -46.44
CA GLU A 345 55.43 5.77 -46.36
C GLU A 345 56.39 6.95 -46.54
N ASN A 346 55.97 7.96 -47.31
CA ASN A 346 56.68 9.21 -47.45
C ASN A 346 56.14 10.25 -46.47
N ILE A 347 56.97 10.70 -45.53
CA ILE A 347 56.59 11.70 -44.52
C ILE A 347 57.39 12.98 -44.73
N VAL A 348 56.71 14.11 -44.66
CA VAL A 348 57.36 15.43 -44.68
C VAL A 348 58.19 15.57 -43.40
N VAL A 349 59.51 15.58 -43.53
CA VAL A 349 60.44 15.69 -42.39
C VAL A 349 60.96 17.10 -42.18
N SER A 350 60.95 17.91 -43.24
CA SER A 350 61.33 19.30 -43.21
C SER A 350 60.70 20.03 -44.38
N HIS A 351 60.88 21.34 -44.40
CA HIS A 351 60.52 22.14 -45.57
C HIS A 351 61.75 22.90 -46.00
N GLU A 352 62.01 22.90 -47.29
CA GLU A 352 63.06 23.70 -47.90
C GLU A 352 62.43 24.92 -48.59
N MET A 353 63.11 26.05 -48.50
CA MET A 353 62.69 27.26 -49.21
C MET A 353 63.38 27.26 -50.56
N VAL A 354 62.61 27.05 -51.63
CA VAL A 354 63.12 27.01 -53.01
C VAL A 354 62.56 28.20 -53.75
N LYS A 355 63.38 28.85 -54.57
CA LYS A 355 62.88 29.93 -55.44
C LYS A 355 62.00 29.33 -56.53
N ASN A 356 60.77 29.83 -56.65
CA ASN A 356 59.92 29.55 -57.80
C ASN A 356 60.48 30.24 -59.07
N ASP A 357 59.87 29.98 -60.23
CA ASP A 357 60.30 30.54 -61.51
C ASP A 357 60.26 32.08 -61.60
N LYS A 358 59.71 32.75 -60.57
CA LYS A 358 59.66 34.21 -60.42
C LYS A 358 60.64 34.74 -59.38
N GLY A 359 61.48 33.89 -58.80
CA GLY A 359 62.51 34.26 -57.82
C GLY A 359 62.03 34.38 -56.37
N GLU A 360 60.76 34.07 -56.08
CA GLU A 360 60.16 34.13 -54.75
C GLU A 360 60.38 32.81 -54.01
N LEU A 361 60.66 32.85 -52.70
CA LEU A 361 60.89 31.65 -51.90
C LEU A 361 59.55 30.94 -51.59
N GLU A 362 59.35 29.76 -52.15
CA GLU A 362 58.24 28.88 -51.85
C GLU A 362 58.68 27.74 -50.93
N LYS A 363 57.81 27.39 -49.99
CA LYS A 363 58.03 26.31 -49.03
C LYS A 363 57.71 24.97 -49.69
N LYS A 364 58.73 24.21 -50.06
CA LYS A 364 58.58 22.87 -50.62
C LYS A 364 58.77 21.81 -49.54
N ASN A 365 57.88 20.82 -49.53
CA ASN A 365 57.98 19.69 -48.61
C ASN A 365 59.16 18.81 -48.98
N VAL A 366 60.04 18.53 -48.01
CA VAL A 366 61.07 17.49 -48.14
C VAL A 366 60.50 16.22 -47.54
N TYR A 367 60.34 15.20 -48.38
CA TYR A 367 59.83 13.90 -47.97
C TYR A 367 61.01 12.97 -47.63
N LYS A 368 60.91 12.26 -46.51
CA LYS A 368 61.72 11.08 -46.24
C LYS A 368 60.85 9.85 -46.46
N GLU A 369 61.33 8.93 -47.30
CA GLU A 369 60.74 7.60 -47.43
C GLU A 369 61.16 6.75 -46.22
N TYR A 370 60.18 6.20 -45.51
CA TYR A 370 60.38 5.25 -44.43
C TYR A 370 59.98 3.85 -44.93
N LYS A 371 60.88 2.88 -44.84
CA LYS A 371 60.61 1.46 -45.14
C LYS A 371 60.72 0.64 -43.86
N PHE A 372 59.62 0.04 -43.46
CA PHE A 372 59.52 -0.71 -42.20
C PHE A 372 58.59 -1.91 -42.34
N ASN A 373 58.66 -2.82 -41.37
CA ASN A 373 57.81 -3.99 -41.32
C ASN A 373 56.82 -3.87 -40.15
N ARG A 374 55.56 -4.20 -40.39
CA ARG A 374 54.58 -4.49 -39.34
C ARG A 374 54.51 -5.99 -39.14
N LYS A 375 54.83 -6.46 -37.95
CA LYS A 375 54.64 -7.84 -37.51
C LYS A 375 53.38 -7.93 -36.66
N GLU A 376 52.55 -8.91 -36.98
CA GLU A 376 51.30 -9.22 -36.30
C GLU A 376 51.39 -10.66 -35.79
N ILE A 377 51.18 -10.85 -34.49
CA ILE A 377 51.13 -12.15 -33.82
C ILE A 377 49.77 -12.32 -33.17
N GLU A 378 48.93 -13.19 -33.73
CA GLU A 378 47.61 -13.49 -33.20
C GLU A 378 47.63 -14.82 -32.43
N ASN A 379 47.22 -14.76 -31.17
CA ASN A 379 47.00 -15.92 -30.30
C ASN A 379 45.50 -16.13 -30.08
N ARG A 380 45.03 -17.37 -30.19
CA ARG A 380 43.63 -17.74 -29.91
C ARG A 380 43.55 -18.95 -28.98
N ASN A 381 42.52 -18.97 -28.15
CA ASN A 381 42.09 -20.16 -27.43
C ASN A 381 40.57 -20.29 -27.45
N ARG A 382 40.12 -21.53 -27.26
CA ARG A 382 38.70 -21.88 -27.22
C ARG A 382 38.45 -22.95 -26.18
N LEU A 383 37.30 -22.88 -25.53
CA LEU A 383 36.74 -23.95 -24.71
C LEU A 383 35.41 -24.37 -25.32
N ASP A 384 35.28 -25.65 -25.65
CA ASP A 384 34.03 -26.29 -26.07
C ASP A 384 33.44 -27.00 -24.84
N LEU A 385 32.23 -26.64 -24.42
CA LEU A 385 31.54 -27.24 -23.29
C LEU A 385 30.33 -28.04 -23.78
N SER A 386 30.20 -29.29 -23.35
CA SER A 386 29.05 -30.15 -23.62
C SER A 386 28.37 -30.57 -22.32
N ALA A 387 27.04 -30.44 -22.24
CA ALA A 387 26.29 -30.88 -21.08
C ALA A 387 25.16 -31.83 -21.48
N ARG A 388 24.88 -32.82 -20.64
CA ARG A 388 23.81 -33.80 -20.86
C ARG A 388 22.90 -33.86 -19.63
N LEU A 389 21.62 -33.60 -19.85
CA LEU A 389 20.57 -33.77 -18.85
C LEU A 389 19.72 -34.98 -19.27
N ASN A 390 19.65 -35.98 -18.40
CA ASN A 390 18.81 -37.16 -18.61
C ASN A 390 18.00 -37.47 -17.35
N VAL A 391 16.68 -37.38 -17.47
CA VAL A 391 15.71 -37.69 -16.43
C VAL A 391 14.97 -38.97 -16.78
N SER A 392 14.85 -39.85 -15.79
CA SER A 392 14.20 -41.16 -15.92
C SER A 392 13.42 -41.51 -14.64
N GLY A 393 12.67 -42.61 -14.67
CA GLY A 393 11.78 -43.03 -13.57
C GLY A 393 10.32 -42.87 -13.98
N ALA A 394 9.55 -42.10 -13.20
CA ALA A 394 8.13 -41.84 -13.44
C ALA A 394 7.84 -41.18 -14.80
N PHE A 395 8.81 -40.46 -15.35
CA PHE A 395 8.78 -39.95 -16.73
C PHE A 395 10.20 -39.90 -17.31
N SER A 396 10.27 -39.71 -18.62
CA SER A 396 11.53 -39.52 -19.33
C SER A 396 11.64 -38.12 -19.92
N TYR A 397 12.81 -37.51 -19.76
CA TYR A 397 13.17 -36.24 -20.39
C TYR A 397 14.67 -36.25 -20.66
N GLN A 398 15.09 -35.84 -21.85
CA GLN A 398 16.52 -35.72 -22.15
C GLN A 398 16.79 -34.48 -22.99
N ASN A 399 17.92 -33.84 -22.72
CA ASN A 399 18.43 -32.78 -23.58
C ASN A 399 19.95 -32.70 -23.51
N ASN A 400 20.55 -32.20 -24.58
CA ASN A 400 21.99 -31.99 -24.71
C ASN A 400 22.25 -30.53 -25.06
N TYR A 401 23.33 -29.98 -24.49
CA TYR A 401 23.74 -28.61 -24.72
C TYR A 401 25.18 -28.57 -25.15
N GLN A 402 25.48 -27.61 -26.03
CA GLN A 402 26.83 -27.29 -26.45
C GLN A 402 27.00 -25.78 -26.43
N GLU A 403 28.06 -25.31 -25.78
CA GLU A 403 28.47 -23.91 -25.79
C GLU A 403 29.95 -23.79 -26.09
N LYS A 404 30.32 -22.62 -26.62
CA LYS A 404 31.71 -22.32 -26.97
C LYS A 404 32.07 -20.94 -26.48
N ALA A 405 33.18 -20.85 -25.76
CA ALA A 405 33.79 -19.58 -25.41
C ALA A 405 35.17 -19.51 -26.05
N SER A 406 35.52 -18.36 -26.63
CA SER A 406 36.83 -18.15 -27.26
C SER A 406 37.39 -16.79 -26.90
N SER A 407 38.71 -16.70 -26.83
CA SER A 407 39.40 -15.41 -26.71
C SER A 407 40.51 -15.29 -27.74
N TYR A 408 40.86 -14.05 -28.05
CA TYR A 408 41.97 -13.71 -28.91
C TYR A 408 42.76 -12.56 -28.32
N TYR A 409 44.04 -12.53 -28.67
CA TYR A 409 44.96 -11.45 -28.33
C TYR A 409 45.97 -11.31 -29.47
N THR A 410 46.11 -10.08 -29.98
CA THR A 410 46.96 -9.77 -31.12
C THR A 410 48.00 -8.74 -30.72
N GLU A 411 49.28 -9.04 -30.97
CA GLU A 411 50.39 -8.12 -30.77
C GLU A 411 50.84 -7.53 -32.11
N PHE A 412 50.93 -6.21 -32.16
CA PHE A 412 51.48 -5.48 -33.29
C PHE A 412 52.83 -4.87 -32.89
N SER A 413 53.88 -5.24 -33.63
CA SER A 413 55.22 -4.67 -33.44
C SER A 413 55.78 -4.14 -34.74
N TYR A 414 56.48 -3.01 -34.69
CA TYR A 414 57.06 -2.37 -35.86
C TYR A 414 58.60 -2.44 -35.83
N SER A 415 59.23 -2.71 -36.96
CA SER A 415 60.70 -2.83 -37.07
C SER A 415 61.24 -2.26 -38.38
N GLY A 416 62.50 -1.82 -38.40
CA GLY A 416 63.11 -1.11 -39.54
C GLY A 416 63.13 0.40 -39.35
N ASP A 417 63.07 1.18 -40.44
CA ASP A 417 63.00 2.65 -40.38
C ASP A 417 61.54 3.07 -40.12
N VAL A 418 61.12 3.03 -38.86
CA VAL A 418 59.72 3.25 -38.44
C VAL A 418 59.49 4.75 -38.14
N PRO A 419 58.47 5.38 -38.75
CA PRO A 419 58.06 6.73 -38.36
C PRO A 419 57.64 6.84 -36.89
N LYS A 420 57.98 7.95 -36.24
CA LYS A 420 57.66 8.22 -34.81
C LYS A 420 56.17 8.05 -34.42
N LYS A 421 55.25 8.12 -35.39
CA LYS A 421 53.80 7.96 -35.15
C LYS A 421 53.37 6.52 -34.92
N TYR A 422 54.14 5.51 -35.33
CA TYR A 422 53.84 4.11 -35.08
C TYR A 422 54.48 3.65 -33.77
N LYS A 423 53.71 2.95 -32.95
CA LYS A 423 54.15 2.36 -31.69
C LYS A 423 53.59 0.94 -31.59
N ASP A 424 54.31 0.07 -30.91
CA ASP A 424 53.82 -1.25 -30.59
C ASP A 424 52.57 -1.14 -29.72
N TYR A 425 51.59 -1.97 -30.01
CA TYR A 425 50.33 -2.02 -29.29
C TYR A 425 49.73 -3.41 -29.40
N SER A 426 48.73 -3.68 -28.56
CA SER A 426 47.98 -4.93 -28.61
C SER A 426 46.49 -4.70 -28.67
N GLU A 427 45.78 -5.65 -29.26
CA GLU A 427 44.33 -5.66 -29.37
C GLU A 427 43.76 -7.00 -28.86
N GLY A 428 42.51 -6.97 -28.38
CA GLY A 428 41.87 -8.13 -27.78
C GLY A 428 42.25 -8.35 -26.31
N ARG A 429 41.84 -9.50 -25.77
CA ARG A 429 42.08 -9.88 -24.37
C ARG A 429 42.19 -11.39 -24.27
N TRP A 430 43.34 -11.86 -23.81
CA TRP A 430 43.53 -13.27 -23.48
C TRP A 430 42.73 -13.64 -22.22
N LYS A 431 41.85 -14.63 -22.33
CA LYS A 431 41.12 -15.22 -21.20
C LYS A 431 41.78 -16.54 -20.79
N SER A 432 41.83 -16.81 -19.48
CA SER A 432 42.26 -18.13 -18.96
C SER A 432 41.21 -19.21 -19.26
N GLU A 433 41.61 -20.48 -19.11
CA GLU A 433 40.68 -21.62 -19.23
C GLU A 433 39.49 -21.47 -18.27
N ASP A 434 39.73 -21.16 -16.99
CA ASP A 434 38.67 -20.93 -16.00
C ASP A 434 37.70 -19.81 -16.42
N GLN A 435 38.21 -18.71 -16.98
CA GLN A 435 37.36 -17.61 -17.44
C GLN A 435 36.48 -18.01 -18.63
N LEU A 436 37.01 -18.82 -19.56
CA LEU A 436 36.25 -19.37 -20.67
C LEU A 436 35.24 -20.42 -20.19
N TYR A 437 35.61 -21.22 -19.19
CA TYR A 437 34.73 -22.20 -18.56
C TYR A 437 33.55 -21.50 -17.88
N ASP A 438 33.79 -20.49 -17.05
CA ASP A 438 32.74 -19.76 -16.34
C ASP A 438 31.75 -19.09 -17.30
N GLU A 439 32.25 -18.51 -18.38
CA GLU A 439 31.43 -17.91 -19.44
C GLU A 439 30.54 -18.95 -20.14
N ALA A 440 31.12 -20.05 -20.63
CA ALA A 440 30.37 -21.12 -21.27
C ALA A 440 29.40 -21.82 -20.30
N ASN A 441 29.82 -22.09 -19.08
CA ASN A 441 29.03 -22.76 -18.05
C ASN A 441 27.85 -21.90 -17.59
N SER A 442 28.01 -20.57 -17.51
CA SER A 442 26.90 -19.65 -17.21
C SER A 442 25.78 -19.76 -18.26
N ASP A 443 26.15 -19.79 -19.55
CA ASP A 443 25.19 -19.92 -20.64
C ASP A 443 24.52 -21.31 -20.70
N VAL A 444 25.31 -22.38 -20.52
CA VAL A 444 24.79 -23.75 -20.41
C VAL A 444 23.85 -23.90 -19.23
N TRP A 445 24.24 -23.43 -18.05
CA TRP A 445 23.42 -23.52 -16.84
C TRP A 445 22.10 -22.77 -17.00
N ARG A 446 22.11 -21.59 -17.65
CA ARG A 446 20.88 -20.86 -17.96
C ARG A 446 19.92 -21.68 -18.83
N LYS A 447 20.43 -22.51 -19.73
CA LYS A 447 19.61 -23.43 -20.54
C LYS A 447 19.12 -24.62 -19.72
N ILE A 448 20.02 -25.29 -18.98
CA ILE A 448 19.67 -26.41 -18.08
C ILE A 448 18.58 -25.98 -17.10
N LYS A 449 18.69 -24.80 -16.50
CA LYS A 449 17.71 -24.28 -15.54
C LYS A 449 16.30 -24.21 -16.12
N LYS A 450 16.14 -23.85 -17.40
CA LYS A 450 14.82 -23.85 -18.07
C LYS A 450 14.25 -25.26 -18.16
N ASP A 451 15.11 -26.23 -18.45
CA ASP A 451 14.69 -27.63 -18.54
C ASP A 451 14.42 -28.25 -17.16
N ILE A 452 15.14 -27.83 -16.11
CA ILE A 452 14.81 -28.20 -14.74
C ILE A 452 13.43 -27.67 -14.34
N ALA A 453 12.99 -26.51 -14.84
CA ALA A 453 11.62 -26.03 -14.64
C ALA A 453 10.58 -26.93 -15.35
N ILE A 454 10.87 -27.41 -16.56
CA ILE A 454 10.02 -28.40 -17.26
C ILE A 454 9.96 -29.72 -16.48
N VAL A 455 11.09 -30.18 -15.95
CA VAL A 455 11.19 -31.37 -15.10
C VAL A 455 10.35 -31.18 -13.83
N TYR A 456 10.41 -30.00 -13.21
CA TYR A 456 9.57 -29.66 -12.07
C TYR A 456 8.07 -29.76 -12.40
N ASP A 457 7.61 -29.15 -13.49
CA ASP A 457 6.20 -29.20 -13.87
C ASP A 457 5.73 -30.65 -14.03
N ARG A 458 6.55 -31.51 -14.67
CA ARG A 458 6.25 -32.94 -14.79
C ARG A 458 6.27 -33.67 -13.45
N ILE A 459 7.17 -33.31 -12.54
CA ILE A 459 7.18 -33.84 -11.17
C ILE A 459 5.87 -33.49 -10.44
N THR A 460 5.29 -32.31 -10.68
CA THR A 460 4.03 -31.93 -10.01
C THR A 460 2.83 -32.78 -10.40
N ASP A 461 2.87 -33.43 -11.57
CA ASP A 461 1.79 -34.28 -12.10
C ASP A 461 1.92 -35.77 -11.71
N ILE A 462 3.05 -36.17 -11.12
CA ILE A 462 3.23 -37.52 -10.52
C ILE A 462 2.42 -37.63 -9.24
#